data_AF-A0A2N3V1L7-F1
#
_entry.id   AF-A0A2N3V1L7-F1
#
_cell.length_a   1.000
_cell.length_b   1.000
_cell.length_c   1.000
_cell.angle_alpha   90.00
_cell.angle_beta   90.00
_cell.angle_gamma   90.00
#
_symmetry.space_group_name_H-M   'P 1'
#
loop_
_entity.id
_entity.type
_entity.pdbx_description
1 polymer ?
#
loop_
_entity_poly.entity_id
_entity_poly.type
_entity_poly.pdbx_seq_one_letter_code
_entity_poly.pdbx_strand_id
1 'polypeptide(L)'
;MLEKSAKKPRLVFFQWKHDMLPNFLQSHMQLHVKCLSEFFDVILINRDCDYQQVCDIYEPDLTLFESGFRSTLSKKIKISNTFSHPTIPKLGLHNGDAWCDCRVGFISDMEKWGIETFFSISTTMAEHTPEISCDLFIWPNFVDRTIYRDYKQSKIIPFTFNGNINSLYPWRQEIFHIITKHYPSFIFPHLGYESSSPFMICGEQYARTINASYFVPACGTVAKEVVRKHFEIPGAKACLITEKSPMLEAAGFVDMHNCVFADGNTVLDKLSYLFKNLQELKDITDRGYKLVHSHHTLQQRNQILQWFNLNKELKSNEKIVQTNPFEELRIVNKSTKVSTIKCDGLHLILLQNGDKKLWDGEFDEAEQLYLKCLEYVSWMSEPKLKLAICNLYKGDAEKALFWIMAPIQHSLGSYGAPDPDPIEWSYFIISLLCTGRLKEAIIRANQYPSLYHPELHRTRFVVSYFQNMGKNIPELNYFELKQRRSVHQLPQLSFSVWIENLCCIFRACHKLEYVEVIKEMNYLDNEASEKGKLYLINREKFFSSSLLMLYISYLEKINSLFEELNVPKSRKALPSIDVYDMIFRLAKWGKIGLAKTFKRCLFYLESKFRSFNLFKIKKKKNYSRLFKT
;
A
#
# COMPACT_ATOMS: atom_id res chain seq x y z
N MET A 1 15.14 33.59 35.76
CA MET A 1 15.99 32.50 35.26
C MET A 1 15.53 32.19 33.85
N LEU A 2 16.37 32.46 32.85
CA LEU A 2 16.10 32.08 31.46
C LEU A 2 16.15 30.55 31.40
N GLU A 3 15.00 29.90 31.28
CA GLU A 3 14.94 28.47 30.95
C GLU A 3 15.78 28.26 29.69
N LYS A 4 16.89 27.52 29.81
CA LYS A 4 17.57 26.98 28.65
C LYS A 4 16.55 26.13 27.91
N SER A 5 15.98 26.67 26.83
CA SER A 5 15.17 25.90 25.88
C SER A 5 15.92 24.60 25.59
N ALA A 6 15.34 23.48 26.02
CA ALA A 6 15.94 22.17 25.79
C ALA A 6 16.19 22.03 24.29
N LYS A 7 17.42 21.67 23.91
CA LYS A 7 17.80 21.52 22.50
C LYS A 7 16.89 20.47 21.87
N LYS A 8 16.19 20.83 20.79
CA LYS A 8 15.34 19.90 20.04
C LYS A 8 16.19 18.74 19.49
N PRO A 9 15.69 17.48 19.52
CA PRO A 9 16.38 16.38 18.86
C PRO A 9 16.46 16.62 17.36
N ARG A 10 17.53 16.14 16.73
CA ARG A 10 17.75 16.27 15.29
C ARG A 10 17.05 15.14 14.54
N LEU A 11 16.17 15.52 13.62
CA LEU A 11 15.42 14.60 12.77
C LEU A 11 15.86 14.77 11.32
N VAL A 12 16.40 13.71 10.71
CA VAL A 12 16.55 13.68 9.25
C VAL A 12 15.31 13.05 8.64
N PHE A 13 14.61 13.80 7.79
CA PHE A 13 13.40 13.37 7.11
C PHE A 13 13.69 13.13 5.62
N PHE A 14 13.62 11.86 5.22
CA PHE A 14 13.74 11.43 3.83
C PHE A 14 12.37 11.50 3.17
N GLN A 15 12.15 12.52 2.35
CA GLN A 15 10.89 12.79 1.66
C GLN A 15 11.03 12.52 0.17
N TRP A 16 9.95 12.05 -0.47
CA TRP A 16 9.91 11.98 -1.93
C TRP A 16 10.01 13.39 -2.53
N LYS A 17 10.39 13.44 -3.80
CA LYS A 17 10.45 14.71 -4.53
C LYS A 17 9.06 15.05 -5.07
N HIS A 18 8.47 16.12 -4.55
CA HIS A 18 7.09 16.54 -4.80
C HIS A 18 6.95 17.82 -5.64
N ASP A 19 8.04 18.34 -6.20
CA ASP A 19 8.10 19.65 -6.89
C ASP A 19 7.11 19.80 -8.06
N MET A 20 6.67 18.68 -8.65
CA MET A 20 5.73 18.67 -9.78
C MET A 20 4.25 18.57 -9.35
N LEU A 21 3.96 18.43 -8.06
CA LEU A 21 2.59 18.38 -7.57
C LEU A 21 1.90 19.75 -7.71
N PRO A 22 0.56 19.81 -7.80
CA PRO A 22 -0.17 21.06 -7.66
C PRO A 22 0.10 21.76 -6.31
N ASN A 23 0.03 23.09 -6.29
CA ASN A 23 0.38 23.92 -5.12
C ASN A 23 -0.31 23.50 -3.81
N PHE A 24 -1.56 23.04 -3.87
CA PHE A 24 -2.29 22.63 -2.67
C PHE A 24 -1.69 21.34 -2.05
N LEU A 25 -1.22 20.39 -2.87
CA LEU A 25 -0.54 19.19 -2.39
C LEU A 25 0.89 19.51 -1.94
N GLN A 26 1.61 20.38 -2.64
CA GLN A 26 2.94 20.83 -2.17
C GLN A 26 2.83 21.47 -0.78
N SER A 27 1.81 22.30 -0.57
CA SER A 27 1.52 22.90 0.74
C SER A 27 1.27 21.84 1.81
N HIS A 28 0.61 20.73 1.48
CA HIS A 28 0.42 19.62 2.43
C HIS A 28 1.76 18.99 2.83
N MET A 29 2.67 18.77 1.88
CA MET A 29 3.99 18.20 2.14
C MET A 29 4.86 19.12 3.01
N GLN A 30 4.81 20.43 2.73
CA GLN A 30 5.49 21.44 3.55
C GLN A 30 4.93 21.52 4.97
N LEU A 31 3.62 21.29 5.15
CA LEU A 31 3.00 21.25 6.48
C LEU A 31 3.50 20.09 7.35
N HIS A 32 3.89 18.94 6.77
CA HIS A 32 4.53 17.88 7.53
C HIS A 32 5.87 18.36 8.11
N VAL A 33 6.71 19.00 7.29
CA VAL A 33 7.99 19.58 7.73
C VAL A 33 7.78 20.66 8.79
N LYS A 34 6.81 21.56 8.58
CA LYS A 34 6.46 22.62 9.54
C LYS A 34 6.03 22.03 10.89
N CYS A 35 5.18 21.01 10.88
CA CYS A 35 4.72 20.34 12.08
C CYS A 35 5.86 19.65 12.84
N LEU A 36 6.70 18.89 12.14
CA LEU A 36 7.88 18.25 12.74
C LEU A 36 8.84 19.29 13.34
N SER A 37 8.96 20.46 12.70
CA SER A 37 9.83 21.56 13.17
C SER A 37 9.37 22.19 14.49
N GLU A 38 8.13 21.97 14.95
CA GLU A 38 7.72 22.36 16.30
C GLU A 38 8.47 21.57 17.37
N PHE A 39 8.87 20.34 17.06
CA PHE A 39 9.38 19.35 18.02
C PHE A 39 10.84 18.96 17.77
N PHE A 40 11.31 19.07 16.53
CA PHE A 40 12.63 18.63 16.08
C PHE A 40 13.41 19.75 15.38
N ASP A 41 14.73 19.60 15.34
CA ASP A 41 15.59 20.27 14.36
C ASP A 41 15.58 19.42 13.07
N VAL A 42 14.80 19.83 12.07
CA VAL A 42 14.46 19.01 10.91
C VAL A 42 15.40 19.27 9.74
N ILE A 43 16.01 18.19 9.23
CA ILE A 43 16.84 18.19 8.03
C ILE A 43 16.11 17.41 6.94
N LEU A 44 15.66 18.10 5.89
CA LEU A 44 14.92 17.49 4.79
C LEU A 44 15.87 16.97 3.71
N ILE A 45 15.75 15.69 3.37
CA ILE A 45 16.45 15.05 2.24
C ILE A 45 15.41 14.60 1.22
N ASN A 46 15.36 15.31 0.08
CA ASN A 46 14.41 15.06 -1.01
C ASN A 46 15.09 14.70 -2.35
N ARG A 47 16.27 14.09 -2.26
CA ARG A 47 17.10 13.68 -3.39
C ARG A 47 17.66 12.29 -3.16
N ASP A 48 18.03 11.62 -4.26
CA ASP A 48 18.75 10.36 -4.22
C ASP A 48 20.02 10.56 -3.37
N CYS A 49 20.28 9.64 -2.43
CA CYS A 49 21.32 9.82 -1.43
C CYS A 49 21.84 8.48 -0.88
N ASP A 50 22.94 8.58 -0.14
CA ASP A 50 23.50 7.51 0.64
C ASP A 50 23.21 7.72 2.13
N TYR A 51 22.54 6.77 2.77
CA TYR A 51 22.12 6.90 4.17
C TYR A 51 23.31 7.05 5.12
N GLN A 52 24.39 6.30 4.88
CA GLN A 52 25.59 6.36 5.72
C GLN A 52 26.19 7.76 5.71
N GLN A 53 26.39 8.33 4.52
CA GLN A 53 26.94 9.69 4.38
C GLN A 53 26.05 10.75 5.02
N VAL A 54 24.72 10.62 4.88
CA VAL A 54 23.76 11.54 5.50
C VAL A 54 23.87 11.47 7.03
N CYS A 55 23.95 10.27 7.60
CA CYS A 55 24.15 10.09 9.03
C CYS A 55 25.51 10.62 9.52
N ASP A 56 26.59 10.40 8.77
CA ASP A 56 27.93 10.89 9.13
C ASP A 56 28.00 12.43 9.12
N ILE A 57 27.31 13.09 8.19
CA ILE A 57 27.30 14.56 8.07
C ILE A 57 26.42 15.21 9.14
N TYR A 58 25.21 14.67 9.34
CA TYR A 58 24.20 15.34 10.15
C TYR A 58 24.07 14.78 11.55
N GLU A 59 24.62 13.61 11.86
CA GLU A 59 24.53 12.96 13.18
C GLU A 59 23.08 13.01 13.75
N PRO A 60 22.09 12.39 13.07
CA PRO A 60 20.70 12.48 13.50
C PRO A 60 20.44 11.66 14.77
N ASP A 61 19.54 12.18 15.62
CA ASP A 61 18.99 11.43 16.74
C ASP A 61 17.91 10.43 16.28
N LEU A 62 17.19 10.79 15.22
CA LEU A 62 16.07 10.04 14.65
C LEU A 62 16.04 10.22 13.13
N THR A 63 15.58 9.19 12.42
CA THR A 63 15.35 9.27 10.98
C THR A 63 13.94 8.85 10.61
N LEU A 64 13.31 9.57 9.69
CA LEU A 64 11.95 9.32 9.21
C LEU A 64 11.97 9.15 7.69
N PHE A 65 11.30 8.11 7.20
CA PHE A 65 11.31 7.72 5.78
C PHE A 65 9.89 7.74 5.22
N GLU A 66 9.62 8.67 4.31
CA GLU A 66 8.36 8.73 3.59
C GLU A 66 8.27 7.68 2.49
N SER A 67 7.11 7.02 2.40
CA SER A 67 6.79 6.06 1.37
C SER A 67 5.26 5.89 1.25
N GLY A 68 4.78 5.11 0.27
CA GLY A 68 3.34 4.85 0.08
C GLY A 68 2.52 5.99 -0.57
N PHE A 69 3.16 7.00 -1.18
CA PHE A 69 2.46 8.12 -1.81
C PHE A 69 1.98 7.78 -3.23
N ARG A 70 0.67 7.92 -3.48
CA ARG A 70 0.05 7.61 -4.79
C ARG A 70 0.02 8.82 -5.72
N SER A 71 1.04 8.98 -6.54
CA SER A 71 1.06 10.00 -7.58
C SER A 71 1.99 9.62 -8.72
N THR A 72 1.62 10.00 -9.95
CA THR A 72 2.54 9.88 -11.10
C THR A 72 3.48 11.08 -11.22
N LEU A 73 3.21 12.17 -10.50
CA LEU A 73 3.98 13.40 -10.52
C LEU A 73 5.09 13.45 -9.46
N SER A 74 4.96 12.63 -8.41
CA SER A 74 5.99 12.56 -7.36
C SER A 74 7.06 11.53 -7.70
N LYS A 75 8.32 11.87 -7.43
CA LYS A 75 9.44 10.96 -7.66
C LYS A 75 9.93 10.40 -6.32
N LYS A 76 9.81 9.08 -6.17
CA LYS A 76 10.47 8.32 -5.11
C LYS A 76 11.99 8.50 -5.18
N ILE A 77 12.60 8.78 -4.04
CA ILE A 77 14.06 8.92 -3.92
C ILE A 77 14.72 7.55 -3.72
N LYS A 78 15.92 7.39 -4.27
CA LYS A 78 16.77 6.22 -4.05
C LYS A 78 17.66 6.47 -2.84
N ILE A 79 17.61 5.55 -1.87
CA ILE A 79 18.41 5.61 -0.64
C ILE A 79 19.24 4.33 -0.56
N SER A 80 20.56 4.46 -0.63
CA SER A 80 21.52 3.35 -0.47
C SER A 80 22.02 3.21 0.97
N ASN A 81 22.63 2.07 1.28
CA ASN A 81 23.31 1.80 2.56
C ASN A 81 22.45 2.02 3.82
N THR A 82 21.15 1.74 3.73
CA THR A 82 20.18 1.93 4.83
C THR A 82 20.41 1.04 6.05
N PHE A 83 21.32 0.07 5.98
CA PHE A 83 21.71 -0.76 7.12
C PHE A 83 22.91 -0.21 7.92
N SER A 84 23.55 0.88 7.47
CA SER A 84 24.54 1.56 8.30
C SER A 84 23.89 2.17 9.55
N HIS A 85 24.71 2.52 10.55
CA HIS A 85 24.26 3.17 11.79
C HIS A 85 23.03 2.51 12.44
N PRO A 86 23.10 1.20 12.79
CA PRO A 86 21.95 0.45 13.29
C PRO A 86 21.42 0.97 14.63
N THR A 87 22.20 1.78 15.35
CA THR A 87 21.82 2.40 16.62
C THR A 87 20.93 3.63 16.45
N ILE A 88 20.86 4.22 15.25
CA ILE A 88 19.98 5.37 14.97
C ILE A 88 18.58 4.83 14.64
N PRO A 89 17.53 5.17 15.42
CA PRO A 89 16.19 4.69 15.15
C PRO A 89 15.67 5.18 13.80
N LYS A 90 14.93 4.30 13.11
CA LYS A 90 14.31 4.56 11.81
C LYS A 90 12.81 4.37 11.91
N LEU A 91 12.06 5.35 11.42
CA LEU A 91 10.60 5.33 11.37
C LEU A 91 10.13 5.40 9.91
N GLY A 92 9.11 4.65 9.58
CA GLY A 92 8.40 4.76 8.31
C GLY A 92 7.24 5.74 8.41
N LEU A 93 7.02 6.57 7.40
CA LEU A 93 5.82 7.39 7.25
C LEU A 93 5.06 6.95 6.00
N HIS A 94 3.93 6.28 6.18
CA HIS A 94 2.99 6.04 5.11
C HIS A 94 2.21 7.33 4.81
N ASN A 95 2.54 7.97 3.70
CA ASN A 95 1.90 9.20 3.25
C ASN A 95 0.88 8.90 2.15
N GLY A 96 -0.18 8.19 2.50
CA GLY A 96 -1.24 7.83 1.57
C GLY A 96 -2.51 7.40 2.30
N ASP A 97 -3.61 7.28 1.56
CA ASP A 97 -4.88 6.78 2.08
C ASP A 97 -4.77 5.30 2.51
N ALA A 98 -5.53 4.89 3.52
CA ALA A 98 -5.50 3.54 4.06
C ALA A 98 -5.92 2.45 3.06
N TRP A 99 -6.69 2.76 2.02
CA TRP A 99 -7.10 1.83 0.95
C TRP A 99 -6.26 1.95 -0.33
N CYS A 100 -5.19 2.75 -0.32
CA CYS A 100 -4.29 2.94 -1.47
C CYS A 100 -3.46 1.70 -1.85
N ASP A 101 -3.40 1.37 -3.14
CA ASP A 101 -2.57 0.29 -3.71
C ASP A 101 -1.05 0.46 -3.50
N CYS A 102 -0.58 1.66 -3.13
CA CYS A 102 0.81 1.91 -2.76
C CYS A 102 1.22 1.30 -1.40
N ARG A 103 0.27 0.78 -0.60
CA ARG A 103 0.59 0.09 0.67
C ARG A 103 1.51 -1.10 0.47
N VAL A 104 1.30 -1.88 -0.60
CA VAL A 104 2.19 -3.00 -0.94
C VAL A 104 3.63 -2.52 -1.08
N GLY A 105 3.81 -1.44 -1.84
CA GLY A 105 5.09 -0.82 -2.08
C GLY A 105 5.71 -0.20 -0.83
N PHE A 106 4.89 0.41 0.04
CA PHE A 106 5.33 0.92 1.33
C PHE A 106 5.95 -0.17 2.19
N ILE A 107 5.26 -1.30 2.39
CA ILE A 107 5.80 -2.37 3.26
C ILE A 107 7.08 -2.96 2.64
N SER A 108 7.18 -3.00 1.30
CA SER A 108 8.36 -3.48 0.58
C SER A 108 9.56 -2.55 0.81
N ASP A 109 9.33 -1.24 0.75
CA ASP A 109 10.35 -0.24 1.07
C ASP A 109 10.81 -0.32 2.53
N MET A 110 9.87 -0.47 3.47
CA MET A 110 10.20 -0.56 4.89
C MET A 110 11.09 -1.75 5.19
N GLU A 111 10.80 -2.92 4.61
CA GLU A 111 11.64 -4.10 4.81
C GLU A 111 13.04 -3.91 4.19
N LYS A 112 13.10 -3.38 2.96
CA LYS A 112 14.38 -3.07 2.29
C LYS A 112 15.23 -2.08 3.08
N TRP A 113 14.60 -1.15 3.79
CA TRP A 113 15.28 -0.16 4.62
C TRP A 113 15.54 -0.62 6.06
N GLY A 114 15.08 -1.82 6.45
CA GLY A 114 15.21 -2.34 7.80
C GLY A 114 14.40 -1.57 8.84
N ILE A 115 13.21 -1.08 8.45
CA ILE A 115 12.32 -0.27 9.28
C ILE A 115 11.16 -1.14 9.79
N GLU A 116 10.92 -1.11 11.09
CA GLU A 116 9.91 -1.95 11.74
C GLU A 116 8.79 -1.18 12.43
N THR A 117 8.96 0.13 12.62
CA THR A 117 7.95 1.02 13.21
C THR A 117 7.44 2.01 12.19
N PHE A 118 6.12 2.17 12.15
CA PHE A 118 5.45 2.97 11.12
C PHE A 118 4.54 4.02 11.74
N PHE A 119 4.43 5.14 11.04
CA PHE A 119 3.42 6.16 11.24
C PHE A 119 2.58 6.30 9.97
N SER A 120 1.29 6.57 10.12
CA SER A 120 0.40 6.89 9.01
C SER A 120 -0.43 8.13 9.33
N ILE A 121 -0.71 8.94 8.31
CA ILE A 121 -1.66 10.06 8.41
C ILE A 121 -3.13 9.59 8.34
N SER A 122 -3.35 8.35 7.90
CA SER A 122 -4.66 7.75 7.67
C SER A 122 -5.15 7.06 8.93
N THR A 123 -6.24 7.52 9.52
CA THR A 123 -6.72 7.03 10.83
C THR A 123 -7.21 5.58 10.80
N THR A 124 -7.53 5.03 9.63
CA THR A 124 -8.01 3.64 9.47
C THR A 124 -6.96 2.69 8.92
N MET A 125 -5.69 3.13 8.87
CA MET A 125 -4.60 2.34 8.29
C MET A 125 -4.47 0.94 8.91
N ALA A 126 -4.67 0.82 10.24
CA ALA A 126 -4.61 -0.46 10.93
C ALA A 126 -5.68 -1.46 10.48
N GLU A 127 -6.87 -0.98 10.06
CA GLU A 127 -7.94 -1.84 9.52
C GLU A 127 -7.58 -2.43 8.14
N HIS A 128 -6.74 -1.72 7.39
CA HIS A 128 -6.34 -2.08 6.02
C HIS A 128 -4.98 -2.77 5.92
N THR A 129 -4.22 -2.79 7.02
CA THR A 129 -2.87 -3.37 7.11
C THR A 129 -2.64 -4.05 8.46
N PRO A 130 -3.47 -5.04 8.81
CA PRO A 130 -3.45 -5.66 10.14
C PRO A 130 -2.09 -6.28 10.52
N GLU A 131 -1.32 -6.79 9.55
CA GLU A 131 -0.03 -7.46 9.83
C GLU A 131 1.04 -6.50 10.35
N ILE A 132 0.91 -5.21 10.09
CA ILE A 132 1.78 -4.17 10.65
C ILE A 132 1.12 -3.41 11.80
N SER A 133 -0.14 -3.71 12.15
CA SER A 133 -0.94 -2.90 13.08
C SER A 133 -0.32 -2.75 14.49
N CYS A 134 0.40 -3.77 14.96
CA CYS A 134 1.07 -3.73 16.26
C CYS A 134 2.25 -2.74 16.32
N ASP A 135 2.85 -2.42 15.18
CA ASP A 135 3.99 -1.50 15.06
C ASP A 135 3.62 -0.21 14.31
N LEU A 136 2.32 0.00 14.07
CA LEU A 136 1.76 1.13 13.35
C LEU A 136 1.12 2.11 14.31
N PHE A 137 1.55 3.35 14.21
CA PHE A 137 1.01 4.50 14.93
C PHE A 137 0.34 5.44 13.93
N ILE A 138 -0.65 6.19 14.41
CA ILE A 138 -1.30 7.24 13.66
C ILE A 138 -0.67 8.58 14.05
N TRP A 139 -0.23 9.33 13.04
CA TRP A 139 0.14 10.73 13.14
C TRP A 139 -0.97 11.55 12.47
N PRO A 140 -2.02 11.93 13.23
CA PRO A 140 -3.28 12.36 12.64
C PRO A 140 -3.15 13.69 11.91
N ASN A 141 -4.04 13.92 10.95
CA ASN A 141 -4.21 15.23 10.31
C ASN A 141 -4.38 16.37 11.34
N PHE A 142 -4.02 17.58 10.93
CA PHE A 142 -4.04 18.80 11.74
C PHE A 142 -4.22 20.04 10.85
N VAL A 143 -4.44 21.18 11.49
CA VAL A 143 -4.47 22.49 10.82
C VAL A 143 -3.31 23.38 11.25
N ASP A 144 -2.94 24.27 10.33
CA ASP A 144 -2.11 25.43 10.65
C ASP A 144 -3.01 26.59 11.07
N ARG A 145 -2.97 26.95 12.36
CA ARG A 145 -3.78 28.04 12.93
C ARG A 145 -3.46 29.42 12.35
N THR A 146 -2.34 29.59 11.63
CA THR A 146 -2.03 30.84 10.94
C THR A 146 -2.88 31.01 9.67
N ILE A 147 -3.26 29.89 9.04
CA ILE A 147 -4.08 29.85 7.83
C ILE A 147 -5.55 29.61 8.19
N TYR A 148 -5.85 28.60 8.99
CA TYR A 148 -7.23 28.26 9.38
C TYR A 148 -7.56 28.95 10.70
N ARG A 149 -8.11 30.16 10.59
CA ARG A 149 -8.47 31.05 11.70
C ARG A 149 -9.74 31.83 11.39
N ASP A 150 -10.23 32.57 12.39
CA ASP A 150 -11.30 33.53 12.18
C ASP A 150 -10.79 34.75 11.40
N TYR A 151 -11.23 34.89 10.16
CA TYR A 151 -10.94 36.07 9.31
C TYR A 151 -11.97 37.19 9.47
N LYS A 152 -12.95 37.02 10.37
CA LYS A 152 -14.06 37.94 10.60
C LYS A 152 -14.84 38.27 9.32
N GLN A 153 -14.96 37.31 8.40
CA GLN A 153 -15.76 37.46 7.20
C GLN A 153 -17.25 37.46 7.54
N SER A 154 -18.02 38.25 6.80
CA SER A 154 -19.48 38.17 6.86
C SER A 154 -19.94 36.79 6.37
N LYS A 155 -20.88 36.18 7.09
CA LYS A 155 -21.50 34.91 6.71
C LYS A 155 -22.51 35.13 5.58
N ILE A 156 -22.04 35.04 4.34
CA ILE A 156 -22.83 35.32 3.13
C ILE A 156 -23.06 34.07 2.26
N ILE A 157 -22.36 32.98 2.53
CA ILE A 157 -22.49 31.72 1.77
C ILE A 157 -23.26 30.71 2.63
N PRO A 158 -24.50 30.29 2.27
CA PRO A 158 -25.23 29.30 3.06
C PRO A 158 -24.50 27.97 3.15
N PHE A 159 -24.11 27.42 1.99
CA PHE A 159 -23.36 26.17 1.89
C PHE A 159 -22.18 26.31 0.95
N THR A 160 -21.02 25.79 1.37
CA THR A 160 -19.89 25.56 0.47
C THR A 160 -19.65 24.06 0.32
N PHE A 161 -19.61 23.58 -0.92
CA PHE A 161 -19.14 22.24 -1.26
C PHE A 161 -17.78 22.33 -1.92
N ASN A 162 -16.82 21.59 -1.39
CA ASN A 162 -15.47 21.54 -1.93
C ASN A 162 -14.93 20.10 -1.95
N GLY A 163 -14.25 19.75 -3.04
CA GLY A 163 -13.70 18.40 -3.22
C GLY A 163 -14.50 17.54 -4.18
N ASN A 164 -14.05 16.30 -4.34
CA ASN A 164 -14.63 15.37 -5.30
C ASN A 164 -15.98 14.82 -4.81
N ILE A 165 -16.92 14.61 -5.72
CA ILE A 165 -18.26 14.06 -5.49
C ILE A 165 -18.39 12.86 -6.43
N ASN A 166 -17.93 11.69 -5.95
CA ASN A 166 -17.90 10.45 -6.71
C ASN A 166 -18.11 9.26 -5.77
N SER A 167 -18.05 8.03 -6.31
CA SER A 167 -18.33 6.78 -5.57
C SER A 167 -17.51 6.65 -4.29
N LEU A 168 -16.28 7.16 -4.23
CA LEU A 168 -15.46 7.14 -3.01
C LEU A 168 -16.09 7.91 -1.82
N TYR A 169 -17.05 8.81 -2.08
CA TYR A 169 -17.70 9.65 -1.07
C TYR A 169 -19.23 9.45 -1.09
N PRO A 170 -19.74 8.26 -0.72
CA PRO A 170 -21.18 7.97 -0.82
C PRO A 170 -22.04 8.97 -0.04
N TRP A 171 -21.68 9.25 1.22
CA TRP A 171 -22.36 10.25 2.04
C TRP A 171 -22.37 11.64 1.38
N ARG A 172 -21.25 12.05 0.78
CA ARG A 172 -21.17 13.38 0.15
C ARG A 172 -22.07 13.48 -1.07
N GLN A 173 -22.19 12.42 -1.87
CA GLN A 173 -23.10 12.40 -3.02
C GLN A 173 -24.55 12.59 -2.58
N GLU A 174 -24.96 11.85 -1.56
CA GLU A 174 -26.31 11.92 -0.99
C GLU A 174 -26.60 13.32 -0.44
N ILE A 175 -25.74 13.83 0.45
CA ILE A 175 -25.91 15.14 1.08
C ILE A 175 -25.83 16.28 0.06
N PHE A 176 -24.94 16.19 -0.93
CA PHE A 176 -24.90 17.15 -2.03
C PHE A 176 -26.24 17.23 -2.73
N HIS A 177 -26.78 16.08 -3.17
CA HIS A 177 -28.06 16.03 -3.89
C HIS A 177 -29.21 16.62 -3.07
N ILE A 178 -29.28 16.30 -1.78
CA ILE A 178 -30.33 16.78 -0.89
C ILE A 178 -30.22 18.29 -0.65
N ILE A 179 -29.03 18.78 -0.29
CA ILE A 179 -28.85 20.19 0.07
C ILE A 179 -29.00 21.10 -1.15
N THR A 180 -28.41 20.77 -2.30
CA THR A 180 -28.45 21.66 -3.48
C THR A 180 -29.85 21.83 -4.06
N LYS A 181 -30.78 20.93 -3.74
CA LYS A 181 -32.20 21.06 -4.12
C LYS A 181 -32.96 22.06 -3.25
N HIS A 182 -32.50 22.33 -2.03
CA HIS A 182 -33.23 23.12 -1.04
C HIS A 182 -32.54 24.44 -0.68
N TYR A 183 -31.23 24.54 -0.85
CA TYR A 183 -30.44 25.69 -0.42
C TYR A 183 -29.46 26.18 -1.48
N PRO A 184 -29.30 27.51 -1.64
CA PRO A 184 -28.23 28.09 -2.44
C PRO A 184 -26.87 27.57 -1.97
N SER A 185 -26.09 27.04 -2.90
CA SER A 185 -24.83 26.36 -2.60
C SER A 185 -23.72 26.87 -3.50
N PHE A 186 -22.58 27.21 -2.92
CA PHE A 186 -21.37 27.52 -3.66
C PHE A 186 -20.54 26.26 -3.85
N ILE A 187 -20.17 25.93 -5.09
CA ILE A 187 -19.52 24.67 -5.44
C ILE A 187 -18.14 24.94 -6.03
N PHE A 188 -17.11 24.39 -5.40
CA PHE A 188 -15.75 24.36 -5.95
C PHE A 188 -15.45 22.97 -6.52
N PRO A 189 -15.48 22.81 -7.85
CA PRO A 189 -15.21 21.51 -8.46
C PRO A 189 -13.77 21.07 -8.21
N HIS A 190 -13.60 19.78 -7.93
CA HIS A 190 -12.27 19.18 -7.79
C HIS A 190 -11.89 18.48 -9.09
N LEU A 191 -10.97 19.08 -9.85
CA LEU A 191 -10.56 18.60 -11.17
C LEU A 191 -9.53 17.45 -11.13
N GLY A 192 -9.30 16.89 -9.94
CA GLY A 192 -8.39 15.77 -9.71
C GLY A 192 -7.09 16.22 -9.05
N TYR A 193 -6.40 15.27 -8.42
CA TYR A 193 -5.20 15.53 -7.61
C TYR A 193 -3.95 15.87 -8.43
N GLU A 194 -3.97 15.65 -9.74
CA GLU A 194 -2.88 15.97 -10.66
C GLU A 194 -3.17 17.21 -11.52
N SER A 195 -4.32 17.88 -11.30
CA SER A 195 -4.69 19.09 -12.02
C SER A 195 -4.12 20.34 -11.33
N SER A 196 -3.55 21.26 -12.10
CA SER A 196 -3.20 22.61 -11.65
C SER A 196 -4.23 23.60 -12.21
N SER A 197 -5.37 23.71 -11.55
CA SER A 197 -6.45 24.59 -12.00
C SER A 197 -6.59 25.81 -11.07
N PRO A 198 -6.72 27.03 -11.62
CA PRO A 198 -6.97 28.22 -10.81
C PRO A 198 -8.34 28.16 -10.09
N PHE A 199 -9.24 27.27 -10.53
CA PHE A 199 -10.53 27.03 -9.86
C PHE A 199 -10.40 26.20 -8.58
N MET A 200 -9.27 25.53 -8.37
CA MET A 200 -8.99 24.79 -7.14
C MET A 200 -8.28 25.70 -6.14
N ILE A 201 -9.08 26.47 -5.40
CA ILE A 201 -8.59 27.37 -4.35
C ILE A 201 -7.89 26.58 -3.24
N CYS A 202 -6.83 27.15 -2.68
CA CYS A 202 -6.06 26.56 -1.58
C CYS A 202 -5.51 27.63 -0.64
N GLY A 203 -4.92 27.20 0.48
CA GLY A 203 -4.30 28.10 1.46
C GLY A 203 -5.29 29.12 2.05
N GLU A 204 -4.84 30.36 2.18
CA GLU A 204 -5.62 31.45 2.78
C GLU A 204 -6.91 31.75 2.02
N GLN A 205 -6.88 31.72 0.67
CA GLN A 205 -8.09 31.96 -0.13
C GLN A 205 -9.17 30.92 0.21
N TYR A 206 -8.79 29.64 0.28
CA TYR A 206 -9.68 28.56 0.68
C TYR A 206 -10.21 28.74 2.11
N ALA A 207 -9.34 29.07 3.07
CA ALA A 207 -9.74 29.29 4.45
C ALA A 207 -10.71 30.49 4.61
N ARG A 208 -10.51 31.58 3.86
CA ARG A 208 -11.42 32.74 3.86
C ARG A 208 -12.79 32.40 3.28
N THR A 209 -12.84 31.62 2.21
CA THR A 209 -14.10 31.14 1.63
C THR A 209 -14.89 30.29 2.62
N ILE A 210 -14.22 29.37 3.33
CA ILE A 210 -14.85 28.62 4.42
C ILE A 210 -15.34 29.58 5.51
N ASN A 211 -14.51 30.54 5.95
CA ASN A 211 -14.89 31.50 6.99
C ASN A 211 -16.11 32.34 6.60
N ALA A 212 -16.35 32.61 5.31
CA ALA A 212 -17.55 33.29 4.82
C ALA A 212 -18.81 32.40 4.73
N SER A 213 -18.68 31.10 4.98
CA SER A 213 -19.77 30.12 4.92
C SER A 213 -20.44 29.86 6.26
N TYR A 214 -21.75 29.61 6.26
CA TYR A 214 -22.47 29.07 7.41
C TYR A 214 -22.13 27.59 7.60
N PHE A 215 -22.35 26.79 6.56
CA PHE A 215 -22.18 25.35 6.59
C PHE A 215 -21.20 24.86 5.54
N VAL A 216 -20.37 23.89 5.90
CA VAL A 216 -19.49 23.20 4.95
C VAL A 216 -19.55 21.69 5.22
N PRO A 217 -20.09 20.89 4.28
CA PRO A 217 -20.11 19.44 4.41
C PRO A 217 -18.73 18.81 4.15
N ALA A 218 -18.34 17.86 5.01
CA ALA A 218 -17.19 16.98 4.81
C ALA A 218 -17.50 15.55 5.28
N CYS A 219 -16.76 14.58 4.76
CA CYS A 219 -16.91 13.17 5.14
C CYS A 219 -15.57 12.46 5.06
N GLY A 220 -15.50 11.30 5.71
CA GLY A 220 -14.33 10.47 5.82
C GLY A 220 -14.12 9.47 4.69
N THR A 221 -14.78 9.69 3.54
CA THR A 221 -14.85 8.74 2.40
C THR A 221 -15.65 7.47 2.75
N VAL A 222 -15.64 6.48 1.86
CA VAL A 222 -16.16 5.14 2.12
C VAL A 222 -15.50 4.44 3.33
N ALA A 223 -14.33 4.92 3.76
CA ALA A 223 -13.62 4.43 4.94
C ALA A 223 -13.98 5.13 6.26
N LYS A 224 -14.74 6.23 6.23
CA LYS A 224 -15.14 7.03 7.40
C LYS A 224 -13.97 7.56 8.25
N GLU A 225 -12.87 7.91 7.60
CA GLU A 225 -11.66 8.46 8.24
C GLU A 225 -11.80 9.92 8.69
N VAL A 226 -10.88 10.36 9.55
CA VAL A 226 -10.72 11.78 9.86
C VAL A 226 -9.74 12.44 8.89
N VAL A 227 -10.28 13.05 7.84
CA VAL A 227 -9.52 13.87 6.88
C VAL A 227 -9.32 15.31 7.37
N ARG A 228 -8.34 16.04 6.78
CA ARG A 228 -8.03 17.44 7.11
C ARG A 228 -9.24 18.36 7.17
N LYS A 229 -10.19 18.21 6.25
CA LYS A 229 -11.39 19.05 6.16
C LYS A 229 -12.21 19.08 7.44
N HIS A 230 -12.25 17.98 8.20
CA HIS A 230 -12.94 17.95 9.50
C HIS A 230 -12.33 18.93 10.49
N PHE A 231 -11.06 19.30 10.34
CA PHE A 231 -10.39 20.31 11.16
C PHE A 231 -10.34 21.69 10.48
N GLU A 232 -10.13 21.73 9.16
CA GLU A 232 -10.04 22.99 8.39
C GLU A 232 -11.33 23.81 8.47
N ILE A 233 -12.49 23.14 8.42
CA ILE A 233 -13.82 23.77 8.45
C ILE A 233 -14.09 24.47 9.80
N PRO A 234 -14.08 23.77 10.94
CA PRO A 234 -14.22 24.43 12.24
C PRO A 234 -13.04 25.35 12.55
N GLY A 235 -11.82 25.02 12.10
CA GLY A 235 -10.63 25.87 12.28
C GLY A 235 -10.75 27.24 11.60
N ALA A 236 -11.47 27.32 10.49
CA ALA A 236 -11.84 28.57 9.82
C ALA A 236 -13.18 29.15 10.32
N LYS A 237 -13.71 28.65 11.44
CA LYS A 237 -14.92 29.13 12.11
C LYS A 237 -16.19 29.03 11.25
N ALA A 238 -16.39 27.91 10.57
CA ALA A 238 -17.64 27.54 9.92
C ALA A 238 -18.23 26.27 10.54
N CYS A 239 -19.54 26.07 10.40
CA CYS A 239 -20.20 24.89 10.95
C CYS A 239 -19.90 23.67 10.07
N LEU A 240 -19.24 22.67 10.65
CA LEU A 240 -19.03 21.37 10.02
C LEU A 240 -20.32 20.56 10.00
N ILE A 241 -20.70 20.09 8.81
CA ILE A 241 -21.70 19.01 8.66
C ILE A 241 -20.97 17.76 8.21
N THR A 242 -21.17 16.65 8.88
CA THR A 242 -20.46 15.42 8.55
C THR A 242 -21.26 14.17 8.91
N GLU A 243 -20.79 13.02 8.43
CA GLU A 243 -21.33 11.73 8.84
C GLU A 243 -20.88 11.41 10.27
N LYS A 244 -21.66 10.60 11.00
CA LYS A 244 -21.21 10.10 12.29
C LYS A 244 -20.21 8.95 12.09
N SER A 245 -19.04 9.03 12.74
CA SER A 245 -18.10 7.89 12.82
C SER A 245 -17.40 7.80 14.19
N PRO A 246 -17.00 6.59 14.62
CA PRO A 246 -16.25 6.43 15.87
C PRO A 246 -14.97 7.26 15.92
N MET A 247 -14.31 7.46 14.77
CA MET A 247 -13.07 8.24 14.70
C MET A 247 -13.30 9.75 14.82
N LEU A 248 -14.45 10.26 14.34
CA LEU A 248 -14.84 11.66 14.57
C LEU A 248 -15.18 11.89 16.04
N GLU A 249 -15.87 10.96 16.68
CA GLU A 249 -16.12 11.01 18.13
C GLU A 249 -14.81 10.95 18.92
N ALA A 250 -13.86 10.09 18.51
CA ALA A 250 -12.53 10.01 19.09
C ALA A 250 -11.71 11.31 18.92
N ALA A 251 -11.97 12.06 17.85
CA ALA A 251 -11.42 13.40 17.63
C ALA A 251 -12.14 14.49 18.46
N GLY A 252 -13.12 14.13 19.30
CA GLY A 252 -13.86 15.07 20.16
C GLY A 252 -15.07 15.74 19.51
N PHE A 253 -15.49 15.31 18.32
CA PHE A 253 -16.70 15.82 17.69
C PHE A 253 -17.96 15.26 18.33
N VAL A 254 -18.94 16.13 18.57
CA VAL A 254 -20.20 15.84 19.24
C VAL A 254 -21.33 16.54 18.49
N ASP A 255 -22.33 15.75 18.10
CA ASP A 255 -23.50 16.20 17.34
C ASP A 255 -24.24 17.35 18.05
N MET A 256 -24.65 18.37 17.27
CA MET A 256 -25.32 19.58 17.72
C MET A 256 -24.58 20.35 18.83
N HIS A 257 -23.33 20.00 19.13
CA HIS A 257 -22.51 20.68 20.12
C HIS A 257 -21.34 21.40 19.44
N ASN A 258 -20.49 20.72 18.67
CA ASN A 258 -19.34 21.35 18.00
C ASN A 258 -19.24 20.99 16.50
N CYS A 259 -20.15 20.16 16.01
CA CYS A 259 -20.45 19.90 14.62
C CYS A 259 -21.89 19.43 14.48
N VAL A 260 -22.34 19.18 13.25
CA VAL A 260 -23.64 18.57 12.95
C VAL A 260 -23.40 17.21 12.32
N PHE A 261 -23.74 16.13 13.02
CA PHE A 261 -23.79 14.81 12.42
C PHE A 261 -25.12 14.65 11.69
N ALA A 262 -25.10 14.32 10.41
CA ALA A 262 -26.31 14.15 9.63
C ALA A 262 -26.17 13.03 8.59
N ASP A 263 -27.30 12.54 8.12
CA ASP A 263 -27.45 11.62 7.00
C ASP A 263 -28.56 12.12 6.06
N GLY A 264 -28.90 11.34 5.03
CA GLY A 264 -29.93 11.73 4.07
C GLY A 264 -31.33 11.93 4.69
N ASN A 265 -31.60 11.34 5.84
CA ASN A 265 -32.89 11.43 6.51
C ASN A 265 -32.98 12.61 7.48
N THR A 266 -31.86 13.03 8.06
CA THR A 266 -31.82 14.00 9.17
C THR A 266 -31.30 15.38 8.77
N VAL A 267 -30.61 15.48 7.63
CA VAL A 267 -29.91 16.72 7.26
C VAL A 267 -30.85 17.92 7.10
N LEU A 268 -31.99 17.78 6.44
CA LEU A 268 -32.89 18.92 6.18
C LEU A 268 -33.51 19.46 7.48
N ASP A 269 -33.91 18.58 8.39
CA ASP A 269 -34.52 18.96 9.66
C ASP A 269 -33.53 19.74 10.52
N LYS A 270 -32.29 19.24 10.64
CA LYS A 270 -31.23 19.92 11.40
C LYS A 270 -30.88 21.27 10.79
N LEU A 271 -30.79 21.38 9.47
CA LEU A 271 -30.51 22.65 8.79
C LEU A 271 -31.65 23.65 8.95
N SER A 272 -32.90 23.23 8.76
CA SER A 272 -34.09 24.05 8.95
C SER A 272 -34.16 24.59 10.38
N TYR A 273 -33.87 23.73 11.36
CA TYR A 273 -33.78 24.13 12.76
C TYR A 273 -32.68 25.18 13.00
N LEU A 274 -31.45 24.94 12.52
CA LEU A 274 -30.33 25.85 12.78
C LEU A 274 -30.47 27.21 12.07
N PHE A 275 -31.08 27.27 10.88
CA PHE A 275 -31.37 28.56 10.24
C PHE A 275 -32.43 29.38 10.99
N LYS A 276 -33.33 28.72 11.73
CA LYS A 276 -34.29 29.39 12.65
C LYS A 276 -33.66 29.77 13.99
N ASN A 277 -32.54 29.13 14.36
CA ASN A 277 -31.87 29.30 15.64
C ASN A 277 -30.40 29.72 15.44
N LEU A 278 -30.18 30.89 14.83
CA LEU A 278 -28.85 31.36 14.45
C LEU A 278 -27.87 31.51 15.64
N GLN A 279 -28.37 31.79 16.84
CA GLN A 279 -27.53 31.82 18.03
C GLN A 279 -26.94 30.45 18.36
N GLU A 280 -27.74 29.38 18.25
CA GLU A 280 -27.26 28.01 18.46
C GLU A 280 -26.26 27.60 17.39
N LEU A 281 -26.52 27.94 16.12
CA LEU A 281 -25.56 27.75 15.03
C LEU A 281 -24.21 28.44 15.32
N LYS A 282 -24.26 29.68 15.82
CA LYS A 282 -23.07 30.42 16.22
C LYS A 282 -22.34 29.70 17.37
N ASP A 283 -23.07 29.25 18.38
CA ASP A 283 -22.47 28.56 19.53
C ASP A 283 -21.83 27.22 19.13
N ILE A 284 -22.47 26.45 18.24
CA ILE A 284 -21.89 25.22 17.66
C ILE A 284 -20.59 25.54 16.91
N THR A 285 -20.62 26.58 16.08
CA THR A 285 -19.46 27.02 15.30
C THR A 285 -18.31 27.47 16.20
N ASP A 286 -18.60 28.24 17.25
CA ASP A 286 -17.61 28.73 18.22
C ASP A 286 -16.97 27.57 19.00
N ARG A 287 -17.77 26.55 19.39
CA ARG A 287 -17.26 25.35 20.07
C ARG A 287 -16.44 24.46 19.14
N GLY A 288 -16.83 24.30 17.88
CA GLY A 288 -16.04 23.62 16.85
C GLY A 288 -14.69 24.30 16.62
N TYR A 289 -14.69 25.63 16.47
CA TYR A 289 -13.48 26.44 16.38
C TYR A 289 -12.57 26.24 17.61
N LYS A 290 -13.13 26.31 18.81
CA LYS A 290 -12.39 26.10 20.05
C LYS A 290 -11.77 24.71 20.11
N LEU A 291 -12.51 23.65 19.79
CA LEU A 291 -12.00 22.27 19.77
C LEU A 291 -10.76 22.15 18.87
N VAL A 292 -10.85 22.62 17.63
CA VAL A 292 -9.74 22.51 16.67
C VAL A 292 -8.52 23.28 17.14
N HIS A 293 -8.71 24.53 17.59
CA HIS A 293 -7.58 25.38 17.99
C HIS A 293 -6.91 24.95 19.31
N SER A 294 -7.57 24.12 20.13
CA SER A 294 -6.98 23.57 21.35
C SER A 294 -6.40 22.15 21.19
N HIS A 295 -6.90 21.33 20.25
CA HIS A 295 -6.50 19.91 20.16
C HIS A 295 -5.99 19.46 18.78
N HIS A 296 -6.31 20.18 17.69
CA HIS A 296 -6.06 19.70 16.32
C HIS A 296 -5.17 20.61 15.48
N THR A 297 -4.30 21.39 16.13
CA THR A 297 -3.27 22.17 15.45
C THR A 297 -1.95 21.39 15.37
N LEU A 298 -1.01 21.89 14.57
CA LEU A 298 0.35 21.35 14.49
C LEU A 298 1.06 21.28 15.87
N GLN A 299 0.70 22.13 16.84
CA GLN A 299 1.28 22.10 18.19
C GLN A 299 0.90 20.86 19.01
N GLN A 300 -0.20 20.16 18.67
CA GLN A 300 -0.65 18.93 19.35
C GLN A 300 -0.30 17.66 18.56
N ARG A 301 0.73 17.71 17.71
CA ARG A 301 1.10 16.60 16.81
C ARG A 301 2.50 16.06 17.07
N ASN A 302 2.80 15.88 18.35
CA ASN A 302 4.08 15.42 18.86
C ASN A 302 4.21 13.89 18.99
N GLN A 303 3.32 13.08 18.38
CA GLN A 303 3.32 11.61 18.53
C GLN A 303 4.67 10.98 18.16
N ILE A 304 5.35 11.48 17.12
CA ILE A 304 6.69 11.00 16.74
C ILE A 304 7.74 11.33 17.82
N LEU A 305 7.64 12.51 18.46
CA LEU A 305 8.51 12.88 19.59
C LEU A 305 8.20 12.04 20.83
N GLN A 306 6.92 11.79 21.12
CA GLN A 306 6.50 10.90 22.20
C GLN A 306 7.08 9.50 22.00
N TRP A 307 6.94 8.93 20.80
CA TRP A 307 7.52 7.62 20.49
C TRP A 307 9.03 7.62 20.67
N PHE A 308 9.72 8.65 20.18
CA PHE A 308 11.18 8.77 20.31
C PHE A 308 11.64 8.77 21.76
N ASN A 309 10.97 9.53 22.62
CA ASN A 309 11.30 9.59 24.05
C ASN A 309 10.99 8.27 24.75
N LEU A 310 9.81 7.69 24.52
CA LEU A 310 9.42 6.41 25.13
C LEU A 310 10.31 5.25 24.66
N ASN A 311 10.74 5.25 23.40
CA ASN A 311 11.59 4.20 22.85
C ASN A 311 12.98 4.16 23.50
N LYS A 312 13.49 5.29 23.99
CA LYS A 312 14.76 5.35 24.75
C LYS A 312 14.67 4.68 26.11
N GLU A 313 13.47 4.64 26.69
CA GLU A 313 13.22 4.12 28.04
C GLU A 313 12.60 2.71 28.02
N LEU A 314 12.32 2.18 26.82
CA LEU A 314 11.54 0.95 26.62
C LEU A 314 12.31 -0.30 27.09
N LYS A 315 11.70 -1.08 27.98
CA LYS A 315 12.27 -2.36 28.43
C LYS A 315 11.89 -3.52 27.50
N SER A 316 12.61 -4.63 27.62
CA SER A 316 12.42 -5.82 26.77
C SER A 316 11.04 -6.48 26.86
N ASN A 317 10.32 -6.32 27.98
CA ASN A 317 8.97 -6.84 28.21
C ASN A 317 7.85 -5.79 27.96
N GLU A 318 8.22 -4.60 27.50
CA GLU A 318 7.32 -3.47 27.28
C GLU A 318 7.12 -3.20 25.78
N LYS A 319 6.03 -2.50 25.44
CA LYS A 319 5.76 -1.98 24.09
C LYS A 319 5.07 -0.62 24.19
N ILE A 320 5.28 0.22 23.18
CA ILE A 320 4.58 1.50 23.03
C ILE A 320 3.24 1.22 22.32
N VAL A 321 2.17 1.85 22.77
CA VAL A 321 0.83 1.66 22.19
C VAL A 321 0.09 2.98 22.03
N GLN A 322 -0.85 3.00 21.08
CA GLN A 322 -1.78 4.08 20.82
C GLN A 322 -3.20 3.54 20.79
N THR A 323 -4.01 3.87 21.79
CA THR A 323 -5.41 3.43 21.87
C THR A 323 -6.35 4.30 21.06
N ASN A 324 -6.07 5.59 21.01
CA ASN A 324 -6.80 6.60 20.27
C ASN A 324 -5.78 7.43 19.46
N PRO A 325 -5.99 7.63 18.15
CA PRO A 325 -5.08 8.44 17.32
C PRO A 325 -4.76 9.84 17.87
N PHE A 326 -5.69 10.44 18.64
CA PHE A 326 -5.56 11.80 19.15
C PHE A 326 -5.06 11.89 20.59
N GLU A 327 -4.84 10.75 21.26
CA GLU A 327 -4.31 10.70 22.63
C GLU A 327 -2.79 10.47 22.63
N GLU A 328 -2.19 10.61 23.81
CA GLU A 328 -0.76 10.38 24.01
C GLU A 328 -0.38 8.89 23.88
N LEU A 329 0.83 8.66 23.37
CA LEU A 329 1.43 7.33 23.36
C LEU A 329 1.84 6.92 24.78
N ARG A 330 1.74 5.63 25.08
CA ARG A 330 2.10 5.10 26.41
C ARG A 330 2.82 3.76 26.33
N ILE A 331 3.63 3.48 27.33
CA ILE A 331 4.26 2.17 27.52
C ILE A 331 3.28 1.23 28.25
N VAL A 332 3.15 0.02 27.75
CA VAL A 332 2.41 -1.07 28.39
C VAL A 332 3.22 -2.36 28.37
N ASN A 333 2.80 -3.35 29.14
CA ASN A 333 3.40 -4.68 29.07
C ASN A 333 3.06 -5.34 27.71
N LYS A 334 3.98 -6.14 27.16
CA LYS A 334 3.76 -6.82 25.86
C LYS A 334 2.51 -7.71 25.86
N SER A 335 2.19 -8.32 27.00
CA SER A 335 0.99 -9.15 27.22
C SER A 335 -0.32 -8.37 27.22
N THR A 336 -0.28 -7.04 27.39
CA THR A 336 -1.49 -6.20 27.40
C THR A 336 -2.12 -6.19 26.01
N LYS A 337 -3.38 -6.61 25.95
CA LYS A 337 -4.22 -6.46 24.76
C LYS A 337 -4.62 -4.99 24.62
N VAL A 338 -4.40 -4.44 23.44
CA VAL A 338 -4.77 -3.07 23.11
C VAL A 338 -5.78 -3.13 21.97
N SER A 339 -6.92 -2.50 22.16
CA SER A 339 -7.91 -2.32 21.11
C SER A 339 -7.69 -0.96 20.45
N THR A 340 -7.66 -0.94 19.14
CA THR A 340 -7.72 0.29 18.34
C THR A 340 -9.17 0.57 17.95
N ILE A 341 -9.49 1.85 17.77
CA ILE A 341 -10.80 2.27 17.26
C ILE A 341 -10.94 1.82 15.81
N LYS A 342 -12.07 1.19 15.48
CA LYS A 342 -12.41 0.77 14.11
C LYS A 342 -13.54 1.63 13.57
N CYS A 343 -13.51 1.90 12.27
CA CYS A 343 -14.54 2.67 11.58
C CYS A 343 -15.52 1.79 10.80
N ASP A 344 -15.11 0.57 10.45
CA ASP A 344 -15.90 -0.38 9.66
C ASP A 344 -16.47 0.31 8.40
N GLY A 345 -15.56 0.82 7.58
CA GLY A 345 -15.90 1.43 6.30
C GLY A 345 -16.72 0.47 5.43
N LEU A 346 -17.64 1.00 4.62
CA LEU A 346 -18.58 0.18 3.83
C LEU A 346 -17.86 -0.82 2.92
N HIS A 347 -16.75 -0.40 2.31
CA HIS A 347 -15.92 -1.23 1.46
C HIS A 347 -15.23 -2.38 2.22
N LEU A 348 -14.86 -2.20 3.49
CA LEU A 348 -14.34 -3.27 4.35
C LEU A 348 -15.44 -4.24 4.76
N ILE A 349 -16.66 -3.75 5.05
CA ILE A 349 -17.82 -4.62 5.32
C ILE A 349 -18.13 -5.49 4.10
N LEU A 350 -18.10 -4.91 2.89
CA LEU A 350 -18.27 -5.64 1.64
C LEU A 350 -17.18 -6.70 1.46
N LEU A 351 -15.92 -6.35 1.75
CA LEU A 351 -14.78 -7.26 1.67
C LEU A 351 -14.95 -8.44 2.65
N GLN A 352 -15.31 -8.19 3.91
CA GLN A 352 -15.51 -9.22 4.94
C GLN A 352 -16.69 -10.15 4.61
N ASN A 353 -17.80 -9.60 4.11
CA ASN A 353 -18.94 -10.41 3.66
C ASN A 353 -18.56 -11.25 2.43
N GLY A 354 -17.77 -10.68 1.51
CA GLY A 354 -17.23 -11.40 0.37
C GLY A 354 -16.30 -12.53 0.82
N ASP A 355 -15.45 -12.29 1.80
CA ASP A 355 -14.54 -13.29 2.38
C ASP A 355 -15.35 -14.45 2.96
N LYS A 356 -16.39 -14.16 3.75
CA LYS A 356 -17.29 -15.19 4.27
C LYS A 356 -17.87 -16.05 3.14
N LYS A 357 -18.45 -15.42 2.12
CA LYS A 357 -19.05 -16.12 0.97
C LYS A 357 -18.03 -16.95 0.19
N LEU A 358 -16.82 -16.43 -0.01
CA LEU A 358 -15.74 -17.14 -0.68
C LEU A 358 -15.38 -18.42 0.08
N TRP A 359 -15.25 -18.35 1.40
CA TRP A 359 -14.87 -19.51 2.21
C TRP A 359 -16.03 -20.49 2.46
N ASP A 360 -17.28 -20.03 2.33
CA ASP A 360 -18.48 -20.89 2.33
C ASP A 360 -18.70 -21.58 0.96
N GLY A 361 -17.89 -21.29 -0.06
CA GLY A 361 -18.00 -21.85 -1.42
C GLY A 361 -19.02 -21.15 -2.33
N GLU A 362 -19.58 -20.02 -1.87
CA GLU A 362 -20.54 -19.18 -2.58
C GLU A 362 -19.80 -18.16 -3.48
N PHE A 363 -19.13 -18.66 -4.52
CA PHE A 363 -18.17 -17.86 -5.31
C PHE A 363 -18.80 -16.72 -6.12
N ASP A 364 -20.04 -16.89 -6.60
CA ASP A 364 -20.74 -15.88 -7.39
C ASP A 364 -21.19 -14.70 -6.50
N GLU A 365 -21.74 -14.99 -5.33
CA GLU A 365 -22.09 -13.99 -4.32
C GLU A 365 -20.84 -13.25 -3.82
N ALA A 366 -19.74 -13.97 -3.57
CA ALA A 366 -18.46 -13.39 -3.19
C ALA A 366 -17.94 -12.43 -4.28
N GLU A 367 -17.93 -12.86 -5.55
CA GLU A 367 -17.52 -12.05 -6.69
C GLU A 367 -18.31 -10.74 -6.79
N GLN A 368 -19.64 -10.78 -6.62
CA GLN A 368 -20.48 -9.58 -6.63
C GLN A 368 -20.11 -8.59 -5.51
N LEU A 369 -19.83 -9.09 -4.30
CA LEU A 369 -19.44 -8.25 -3.17
C LEU A 369 -18.08 -7.58 -3.39
N TYR A 370 -17.10 -8.30 -3.94
CA TYR A 370 -15.78 -7.72 -4.28
C TYR A 370 -15.87 -6.72 -5.43
N LEU A 371 -16.68 -6.98 -6.46
CA LEU A 371 -16.93 -6.02 -7.53
C LEU A 371 -17.57 -4.73 -7.00
N LYS A 372 -18.58 -4.87 -6.11
CA LYS A 372 -19.19 -3.73 -5.44
C LYS A 372 -18.19 -2.95 -4.58
N CYS A 373 -17.24 -3.62 -3.94
CA CYS A 373 -16.13 -2.95 -3.24
C CYS A 373 -15.27 -2.12 -4.23
N LEU A 374 -14.96 -2.68 -5.42
CA LEU A 374 -14.21 -1.98 -6.47
C LEU A 374 -14.97 -0.81 -7.11
N GLU A 375 -16.30 -0.75 -7.02
CA GLU A 375 -17.07 0.45 -7.43
C GLU A 375 -16.74 1.67 -6.57
N TYR A 376 -16.43 1.45 -5.28
CA TYR A 376 -15.97 2.50 -4.36
C TYR A 376 -14.48 2.80 -4.54
N VAL A 377 -13.64 1.75 -4.60
CA VAL A 377 -12.18 1.86 -4.66
C VAL A 377 -11.61 0.92 -5.73
N SER A 378 -11.63 1.36 -6.99
CA SER A 378 -11.28 0.53 -8.15
C SER A 378 -9.82 0.05 -8.18
N TRP A 379 -8.94 0.70 -7.41
CA TRP A 379 -7.53 0.34 -7.35
C TRP A 379 -7.16 -0.60 -6.19
N MET A 380 -8.05 -0.85 -5.22
CA MET A 380 -7.75 -1.63 -4.01
C MET A 380 -7.22 -3.04 -4.35
N SER A 381 -6.18 -3.48 -3.64
CA SER A 381 -5.49 -4.76 -3.90
C SER A 381 -6.32 -5.95 -3.46
N GLU A 382 -6.89 -5.89 -2.25
CA GLU A 382 -7.57 -7.00 -1.59
C GLU A 382 -8.72 -7.59 -2.42
N PRO A 383 -9.74 -6.82 -2.85
CA PRO A 383 -10.83 -7.38 -3.67
C PRO A 383 -10.32 -7.95 -5.00
N LYS A 384 -9.23 -7.44 -5.59
CA LYS A 384 -8.66 -8.00 -6.83
C LYS A 384 -8.02 -9.36 -6.61
N LEU A 385 -7.29 -9.52 -5.50
CA LEU A 385 -6.80 -10.84 -5.11
C LEU A 385 -7.98 -11.81 -4.92
N LYS A 386 -9.00 -11.39 -4.17
CA LYS A 386 -10.14 -12.27 -3.88
C LYS A 386 -10.95 -12.63 -5.12
N LEU A 387 -11.10 -11.70 -6.07
CA LEU A 387 -11.66 -12.00 -7.39
C LEU A 387 -10.80 -13.02 -8.15
N ALA A 388 -9.48 -12.93 -8.08
CA ALA A 388 -8.62 -13.95 -8.68
C ALA A 388 -8.85 -15.33 -8.04
N ILE A 389 -9.00 -15.39 -6.71
CA ILE A 389 -9.31 -16.63 -5.98
C ILE A 389 -10.68 -17.20 -6.41
N CYS A 390 -11.75 -16.39 -6.44
CA CYS A 390 -13.06 -16.84 -6.92
C CYS A 390 -12.98 -17.44 -8.32
N ASN A 391 -12.29 -16.76 -9.24
CA ASN A 391 -12.19 -17.22 -10.63
C ASN A 391 -11.35 -18.50 -10.75
N LEU A 392 -10.34 -18.72 -9.89
CA LEU A 392 -9.62 -20.00 -9.79
C LEU A 392 -10.55 -21.15 -9.36
N TYR A 393 -11.37 -20.95 -8.32
CA TYR A 393 -12.33 -21.96 -7.88
C TYR A 393 -13.44 -22.24 -8.91
N LYS A 394 -13.81 -21.23 -9.72
CA LYS A 394 -14.77 -21.37 -10.82
C LYS A 394 -14.15 -21.96 -12.10
N GLY A 395 -12.83 -22.21 -12.12
CA GLY A 395 -12.14 -22.77 -13.27
C GLY A 395 -11.67 -21.77 -14.32
N ASP A 396 -11.93 -20.46 -14.15
CA ASP A 396 -11.52 -19.40 -15.08
C ASP A 396 -10.13 -18.84 -14.73
N ALA A 397 -9.10 -19.61 -15.07
CA ALA A 397 -7.71 -19.28 -14.77
C ALA A 397 -7.20 -18.00 -15.47
N GLU A 398 -7.70 -17.67 -16.67
CA GLU A 398 -7.29 -16.48 -17.41
C GLU A 398 -7.89 -15.21 -16.80
N LYS A 399 -9.16 -15.24 -16.37
CA LYS A 399 -9.76 -14.13 -15.63
C LYS A 399 -9.13 -13.95 -14.26
N ALA A 400 -8.74 -15.04 -13.58
CA ALA A 400 -7.95 -14.96 -12.37
C ALA A 400 -6.61 -14.26 -12.60
N LEU A 401 -5.88 -14.66 -13.66
CA LEU A 401 -4.61 -14.05 -14.05
C LEU A 401 -4.78 -12.55 -14.37
N PHE A 402 -5.87 -12.16 -15.02
CA PHE A 402 -6.20 -10.76 -15.29
C PHE A 402 -6.32 -9.94 -14.00
N TRP A 403 -7.09 -10.42 -13.02
CA TRP A 403 -7.33 -9.70 -11.78
C TRP A 403 -6.06 -9.53 -10.94
N ILE A 404 -5.28 -10.61 -10.76
CA ILE A 404 -4.09 -10.56 -9.90
C ILE A 404 -2.92 -9.79 -10.51
N MET A 405 -2.88 -9.70 -11.83
CA MET A 405 -1.80 -8.99 -12.52
C MET A 405 -1.89 -7.47 -12.33
N ALA A 406 -3.09 -6.91 -12.15
CA ALA A 406 -3.28 -5.47 -11.99
C ALA A 406 -2.54 -4.87 -10.76
N PRO A 407 -2.71 -5.36 -9.52
CA PRO A 407 -2.00 -4.82 -8.36
C PRO A 407 -0.47 -5.05 -8.45
N ILE A 408 -0.03 -6.22 -8.95
CA ILE A 408 1.40 -6.52 -9.14
C ILE A 408 2.06 -5.53 -10.12
N GLN A 409 1.38 -5.24 -11.23
CA GLN A 409 1.85 -4.26 -12.21
C GLN A 409 1.95 -2.86 -11.63
N HIS A 410 1.00 -2.45 -10.80
CA HIS A 410 1.05 -1.18 -10.13
C HIS A 410 2.27 -1.12 -9.19
N SER A 411 2.41 -2.12 -8.32
CA SER A 411 3.49 -2.18 -7.32
C SER A 411 4.89 -2.18 -7.96
N LEU A 412 5.17 -3.11 -8.89
CA LEU A 412 6.49 -3.23 -9.53
C LEU A 412 6.71 -2.19 -10.65
N GLY A 413 5.63 -1.71 -11.25
CA GLY A 413 5.65 -0.82 -12.40
C GLY A 413 5.62 0.65 -12.00
N SER A 414 4.40 1.12 -11.68
CA SER A 414 4.10 2.53 -11.42
C SER A 414 4.70 3.02 -10.11
N TYR A 415 4.59 2.21 -9.06
CA TYR A 415 5.15 2.55 -7.75
C TYR A 415 6.67 2.30 -7.68
N GLY A 416 7.16 1.23 -8.30
CA GLY A 416 8.58 0.87 -8.30
C GLY A 416 9.02 0.24 -6.99
N ALA A 417 8.24 -0.72 -6.48
CA ALA A 417 8.64 -1.57 -5.36
C ALA A 417 9.74 -2.54 -5.80
N PRO A 418 10.71 -2.86 -4.93
CA PRO A 418 11.75 -3.83 -5.24
C PRO A 418 11.21 -5.26 -5.41
N ASP A 419 10.11 -5.58 -4.73
CA ASP A 419 9.43 -6.88 -4.76
C ASP A 419 7.91 -6.72 -4.67
N PRO A 420 7.12 -7.72 -5.12
CA PRO A 420 5.67 -7.70 -5.03
C PRO A 420 5.20 -8.08 -3.62
N ASP A 421 3.90 -7.90 -3.36
CA ASP A 421 3.29 -8.54 -2.20
C ASP A 421 3.41 -10.08 -2.33
N PRO A 422 3.83 -10.78 -1.26
CA PRO A 422 4.09 -12.22 -1.36
C PRO A 422 2.83 -13.05 -1.61
N ILE A 423 1.66 -12.66 -1.08
CA ILE A 423 0.40 -13.36 -1.31
C ILE A 423 -0.06 -13.11 -2.75
N GLU A 424 0.02 -11.86 -3.24
CA GLU A 424 -0.31 -11.58 -4.64
C GLU A 424 0.56 -12.38 -5.61
N TRP A 425 1.87 -12.45 -5.32
CA TRP A 425 2.82 -13.19 -6.12
C TRP A 425 2.56 -14.70 -6.12
N SER A 426 2.14 -15.25 -4.97
CA SER A 426 1.75 -16.66 -4.83
C SER A 426 0.58 -17.00 -5.75
N TYR A 427 -0.49 -16.21 -5.70
CA TYR A 427 -1.67 -16.45 -6.53
C TYR A 427 -1.44 -16.15 -8.01
N PHE A 428 -0.55 -15.22 -8.36
CA PHE A 428 -0.08 -15.05 -9.73
C PHE A 428 0.59 -16.33 -10.26
N ILE A 429 1.48 -16.95 -9.48
CA ILE A 429 2.13 -18.22 -9.85
C ILE A 429 1.10 -19.35 -9.96
N ILE A 430 0.15 -19.45 -9.03
CA ILE A 430 -0.94 -20.45 -9.11
C ILE A 430 -1.78 -20.26 -10.37
N SER A 431 -2.16 -19.02 -10.72
CA SER A 431 -2.88 -18.74 -11.97
C SER A 431 -2.08 -19.14 -13.22
N LEU A 432 -0.75 -18.96 -13.21
CA LEU A 432 0.11 -19.45 -14.30
C LEU A 432 0.09 -20.99 -14.40
N LEU A 433 0.10 -21.70 -13.28
CA LEU A 433 -0.06 -23.16 -13.28
C LEU A 433 -1.43 -23.56 -13.86
N CYS A 434 -2.52 -22.94 -13.40
CA CYS A 434 -3.87 -23.21 -13.88
C CYS A 434 -4.07 -22.89 -15.37
N THR A 435 -3.33 -21.93 -15.93
CA THR A 435 -3.32 -21.65 -17.39
C THR A 435 -2.39 -22.58 -18.19
N GLY A 436 -1.73 -23.55 -17.54
CA GLY A 436 -0.80 -24.49 -18.19
C GLY A 436 0.59 -23.90 -18.47
N ARG A 437 0.93 -22.75 -17.89
CA ARG A 437 2.20 -22.03 -18.12
C ARG A 437 3.27 -22.42 -17.10
N LEU A 438 3.52 -23.73 -16.93
CA LEU A 438 4.44 -24.27 -15.91
C LEU A 438 5.86 -23.68 -16.00
N LYS A 439 6.41 -23.52 -17.21
CA LYS A 439 7.75 -22.93 -17.39
C LYS A 439 7.83 -21.50 -16.86
N GLU A 440 6.79 -20.70 -17.08
CA GLU A 440 6.73 -19.34 -16.55
C GLU A 440 6.57 -19.36 -15.03
N ALA A 441 5.69 -20.22 -14.50
CA ALA A 441 5.51 -20.40 -13.06
C ALA A 441 6.83 -20.73 -12.34
N ILE A 442 7.67 -21.61 -12.92
CA ILE A 442 9.01 -21.95 -12.41
C ILE A 442 9.92 -20.71 -12.34
N ILE A 443 9.95 -19.90 -13.41
CA ILE A 443 10.77 -18.68 -13.44
C ILE A 443 10.28 -17.69 -12.36
N ARG A 444 8.97 -17.46 -12.29
CA ARG A 444 8.36 -16.50 -11.36
C ARG A 444 8.50 -16.91 -9.89
N ALA A 445 8.41 -18.21 -9.59
CA ALA A 445 8.62 -18.74 -8.25
C ALA A 445 10.02 -18.42 -7.71
N ASN A 446 11.04 -18.42 -8.59
CA ASN A 446 12.43 -18.21 -8.23
C ASN A 446 12.91 -16.75 -8.39
N GLN A 447 12.03 -15.84 -8.82
CA GLN A 447 12.41 -14.47 -9.17
C GLN A 447 12.77 -13.58 -7.97
N TYR A 448 12.18 -13.84 -6.79
CA TYR A 448 12.43 -13.05 -5.58
C TYR A 448 12.84 -13.96 -4.41
N PRO A 449 14.03 -14.59 -4.46
CA PRO A 449 14.38 -15.66 -3.53
C PRO A 449 14.42 -15.21 -2.05
N SER A 450 14.69 -13.93 -1.78
CA SER A 450 14.67 -13.35 -0.43
C SER A 450 13.27 -13.05 0.10
N LEU A 451 12.24 -12.99 -0.76
CA LEU A 451 10.86 -12.73 -0.38
C LEU A 451 10.27 -13.97 0.29
N TYR A 452 10.16 -13.97 1.62
CA TYR A 452 9.67 -15.10 2.40
C TYR A 452 8.28 -14.83 2.99
N HIS A 453 7.33 -15.72 2.71
CA HIS A 453 6.00 -15.75 3.31
C HIS A 453 5.48 -17.20 3.25
N PRO A 454 4.72 -17.69 4.26
CA PRO A 454 4.21 -19.06 4.26
C PRO A 454 3.47 -19.44 2.97
N GLU A 455 2.56 -18.59 2.48
CA GLU A 455 1.82 -18.84 1.23
C GLU A 455 2.75 -18.97 0.01
N LEU A 456 3.72 -18.05 -0.15
CA LEU A 456 4.67 -18.09 -1.27
C LEU A 456 5.60 -19.29 -1.17
N HIS A 457 5.97 -19.67 0.05
CA HIS A 457 6.82 -20.84 0.28
C HIS A 457 6.10 -22.13 -0.11
N ARG A 458 4.83 -22.29 0.28
CA ARG A 458 3.98 -23.42 -0.15
C ARG A 458 3.82 -23.47 -1.66
N THR A 459 3.58 -22.31 -2.31
CA THR A 459 3.51 -22.24 -3.77
C THR A 459 4.83 -22.64 -4.44
N ARG A 460 5.97 -22.15 -3.95
CA ARG A 460 7.31 -22.53 -4.45
C ARG A 460 7.56 -24.02 -4.31
N PHE A 461 7.17 -24.59 -3.17
CA PHE A 461 7.27 -26.03 -2.93
C PHE A 461 6.53 -26.81 -4.03
N VAL A 462 5.26 -26.50 -4.27
CA VAL A 462 4.47 -27.18 -5.32
C VAL A 462 5.09 -27.01 -6.71
N VAL A 463 5.53 -25.80 -7.07
CA VAL A 463 6.19 -25.54 -8.35
C VAL A 463 7.45 -26.39 -8.52
N SER A 464 8.27 -26.49 -7.48
CA SER A 464 9.49 -27.30 -7.51
C SER A 464 9.18 -28.81 -7.60
N TYR A 465 8.10 -29.25 -6.96
CA TYR A 465 7.63 -30.64 -7.05
C TYR A 465 7.20 -30.98 -8.49
N PHE A 466 6.46 -30.09 -9.16
CA PHE A 466 6.13 -30.22 -10.58
C PHE A 466 7.36 -30.19 -11.48
N GLN A 467 8.33 -29.31 -11.21
CA GLN A 467 9.58 -29.25 -11.98
C GLN A 467 10.36 -30.58 -11.93
N ASN A 468 10.33 -31.27 -10.79
CA ASN A 468 11.05 -32.53 -10.58
C ASN A 468 10.23 -33.78 -10.89
N MET A 469 8.98 -33.64 -11.35
CA MET A 469 8.05 -34.75 -11.60
C MET A 469 7.95 -35.70 -10.37
N GLY A 470 7.91 -35.13 -9.17
CA GLY A 470 7.84 -35.87 -7.90
C GLY A 470 9.11 -36.62 -7.47
N LYS A 471 10.20 -36.57 -8.24
CA LYS A 471 11.39 -37.40 -7.98
C LYS A 471 12.35 -36.87 -6.91
N ASN A 472 12.16 -35.63 -6.46
CA ASN A 472 12.96 -34.99 -5.41
C ASN A 472 12.08 -34.01 -4.63
N ILE A 473 11.77 -34.36 -3.38
CA ILE A 473 11.07 -33.46 -2.46
C ILE A 473 12.10 -32.45 -1.94
N PRO A 474 11.96 -31.15 -2.22
CA PRO A 474 12.77 -30.16 -1.55
C PRO A 474 12.42 -30.19 -0.05
N GLU A 475 13.43 -30.18 0.82
CA GLU A 475 13.15 -30.00 2.25
C GLU A 475 12.42 -28.67 2.46
N LEU A 476 11.27 -28.74 3.13
CA LEU A 476 10.62 -27.58 3.75
C LEU A 476 11.48 -27.14 4.93
N ASN A 477 12.61 -26.49 4.63
CA ASN A 477 13.36 -25.81 5.66
C ASN A 477 12.62 -24.52 6.00
N TYR A 478 11.72 -24.63 6.97
CA TYR A 478 11.19 -23.51 7.75
C TYR A 478 12.34 -22.91 8.58
N PHE A 479 13.34 -22.33 7.93
CA PHE A 479 14.28 -21.47 8.65
C PHE A 479 13.50 -20.33 9.29
N GLU A 480 13.99 -19.83 10.43
CA GLU A 480 13.51 -18.63 11.13
C GLU A 480 13.77 -17.35 10.30
N LEU A 481 13.38 -17.35 9.02
CA LEU A 481 13.40 -16.16 8.20
C LEU A 481 12.26 -15.26 8.65
N LYS A 482 12.58 -13.97 8.80
CA LYS A 482 11.57 -12.96 9.07
C LYS A 482 10.51 -13.00 7.97
N GLN A 483 9.26 -13.23 8.35
CA GLN A 483 8.14 -13.25 7.43
C GLN A 483 7.88 -11.84 6.88
N ARG A 484 7.85 -11.74 5.55
CA ARG A 484 7.41 -10.54 4.82
C ARG A 484 5.93 -10.29 5.13
N ARG A 485 5.62 -9.12 5.67
CA ARG A 485 4.22 -8.73 5.93
C ARG A 485 3.45 -8.44 4.65
N SER A 486 2.21 -8.91 4.55
CA SER A 486 1.29 -8.68 3.43
C SER A 486 0.21 -7.65 3.79
N VAL A 487 -0.37 -7.03 2.76
CA VAL A 487 -1.62 -6.26 2.90
C VAL A 487 -2.86 -7.15 2.94
N HIS A 488 -2.73 -8.43 2.55
CA HIS A 488 -3.84 -9.36 2.42
C HIS A 488 -4.03 -10.21 3.67
N GLN A 489 -5.30 -10.46 4.01
CA GLN A 489 -5.67 -11.42 5.04
C GLN A 489 -6.22 -12.68 4.39
N LEU A 490 -5.57 -13.82 4.64
CA LEU A 490 -6.06 -15.15 4.28
C LEU A 490 -6.25 -16.00 5.54
N PRO A 491 -7.17 -16.99 5.52
CA PRO A 491 -7.27 -17.97 6.60
C PRO A 491 -5.93 -18.66 6.84
N GLN A 492 -5.59 -18.88 8.11
CA GLN A 492 -4.44 -19.68 8.48
C GLN A 492 -4.77 -21.16 8.28
N LEU A 493 -4.35 -21.72 7.14
CA LEU A 493 -4.57 -23.13 6.80
C LEU A 493 -3.36 -23.97 7.20
N SER A 494 -3.60 -25.21 7.63
CA SER A 494 -2.55 -26.24 7.66
C SER A 494 -2.08 -26.52 6.24
N PHE A 495 -0.89 -27.13 6.10
CA PHE A 495 -0.37 -27.46 4.78
C PHE A 495 -1.27 -28.46 4.02
N SER A 496 -1.81 -29.47 4.71
CA SER A 496 -2.73 -30.45 4.13
C SER A 496 -4.02 -29.82 3.59
N VAL A 497 -4.68 -28.97 4.38
CA VAL A 497 -5.90 -28.25 3.97
C VAL A 497 -5.60 -27.29 2.82
N TRP A 498 -4.44 -26.64 2.84
CA TRP A 498 -4.00 -25.78 1.73
C TRP A 498 -3.80 -26.57 0.43
N ILE A 499 -3.20 -27.77 0.51
CA ILE A 499 -3.01 -28.68 -0.62
C ILE A 499 -4.35 -29.19 -1.17
N GLU A 500 -5.30 -29.53 -0.30
CA GLU A 500 -6.66 -29.92 -0.70
C GLU A 500 -7.35 -28.79 -1.46
N ASN A 501 -7.28 -27.57 -0.95
CA ASN A 501 -7.81 -26.38 -1.62
C ASN A 501 -7.17 -26.16 -2.99
N LEU A 502 -5.84 -26.32 -3.10
CA LEU A 502 -5.13 -26.22 -4.36
C LEU A 502 -5.56 -27.31 -5.35
N CYS A 503 -5.81 -28.53 -4.88
CA CYS A 503 -6.34 -29.61 -5.71
C CYS A 503 -7.74 -29.27 -6.24
N CYS A 504 -8.61 -28.68 -5.42
CA CYS A 504 -9.93 -28.20 -5.87
C CYS A 504 -9.79 -27.16 -6.99
N ILE A 505 -8.89 -26.19 -6.84
CA ILE A 505 -8.58 -25.20 -7.88
C ILE A 505 -8.10 -25.90 -9.18
N PHE A 506 -7.15 -26.85 -9.09
CA PHE A 506 -6.67 -27.55 -10.27
C PHE A 506 -7.74 -28.40 -10.95
N ARG A 507 -8.63 -29.05 -10.20
CA ARG A 507 -9.78 -29.76 -10.80
C ARG A 507 -10.70 -28.79 -11.55
N ALA A 508 -11.04 -27.67 -10.93
CA ALA A 508 -11.89 -26.65 -11.54
C ALA A 508 -11.27 -26.08 -12.84
N CYS A 509 -9.94 -25.86 -12.85
CA CYS A 509 -9.21 -25.39 -14.03
C CYS A 509 -8.80 -26.52 -15.01
N HIS A 510 -9.35 -27.74 -14.87
CA HIS A 510 -9.05 -28.89 -15.74
C HIS A 510 -7.56 -29.27 -15.82
N LYS A 511 -6.83 -29.17 -14.69
CA LYS A 511 -5.43 -29.60 -14.51
C LYS A 511 -5.35 -30.89 -13.70
N LEU A 512 -6.01 -31.95 -14.20
CA LEU A 512 -6.07 -33.24 -13.51
C LEU A 512 -4.69 -33.87 -13.33
N GLU A 513 -3.78 -33.66 -14.27
CA GLU A 513 -2.39 -34.11 -14.20
C GLU A 513 -1.66 -33.54 -12.97
N TYR A 514 -1.97 -32.31 -12.55
CA TYR A 514 -1.38 -31.71 -11.37
C TYR A 514 -1.96 -32.26 -10.07
N VAL A 515 -3.25 -32.62 -10.08
CA VAL A 515 -3.92 -33.22 -8.93
C VAL A 515 -3.35 -34.60 -8.63
N GLU A 516 -3.13 -35.43 -9.64
CA GLU A 516 -2.56 -36.77 -9.44
C GLU A 516 -1.12 -36.68 -8.89
N VAL A 517 -0.30 -35.77 -9.44
CA VAL A 517 1.04 -35.53 -8.92
C VAL A 517 1.03 -35.05 -7.46
N ILE A 518 0.12 -34.15 -7.08
CA ILE A 518 0.02 -33.66 -5.69
C ILE A 518 -0.53 -34.72 -4.73
N LYS A 519 -1.44 -35.61 -5.16
CA LYS A 519 -1.93 -36.69 -4.29
C LYS A 519 -0.81 -37.63 -3.84
N GLU A 520 0.14 -37.93 -4.72
CA GLU A 520 1.33 -38.73 -4.39
C GLU A 520 2.18 -38.06 -3.29
N MET A 521 2.21 -36.73 -3.27
CA MET A 521 2.94 -35.95 -2.26
C MET A 521 2.28 -36.02 -0.87
N ASN A 522 0.95 -35.95 -0.78
CA ASN A 522 0.21 -35.99 0.49
C ASN A 522 0.31 -37.38 1.17
N TYR A 523 0.53 -38.44 0.39
CA TYR A 523 0.77 -39.78 0.93
C TYR A 523 2.11 -39.85 1.69
N LEU A 524 3.14 -39.17 1.18
CA LEU A 524 4.49 -39.18 1.76
C LEU A 524 4.60 -38.38 3.07
N ASP A 525 3.84 -37.30 3.23
CA ASP A 525 3.84 -36.49 4.47
C ASP A 525 3.18 -37.25 5.64
N ASN A 526 2.09 -37.99 5.36
CA ASN A 526 1.43 -38.84 6.35
C ASN A 526 2.32 -40.03 6.78
N GLU A 527 3.04 -40.66 5.85
CA GLU A 527 3.99 -41.72 6.19
C GLU A 527 5.25 -41.20 6.92
N ALA A 528 5.74 -40.00 6.57
CA ALA A 528 6.89 -39.36 7.23
C ALA A 528 6.55 -38.85 8.63
N SER A 529 5.30 -38.41 8.86
CA SER A 529 4.77 -38.08 10.18
C SER A 529 4.66 -39.31 11.09
N GLU A 530 4.36 -40.50 10.55
CA GLU A 530 4.34 -41.76 11.31
C GLU A 530 5.74 -42.36 11.54
N LYS A 531 6.69 -42.14 10.62
CA LYS A 531 8.08 -42.60 10.76
C LYS A 531 9.00 -41.43 11.02
N GLY A 532 9.00 -40.99 12.28
CA GLY A 532 9.92 -39.97 12.76
C GLY A 532 11.39 -40.31 12.47
N LYS A 533 12.05 -39.37 11.80
CA LYS A 533 13.51 -39.17 11.65
C LYS A 533 14.23 -39.96 10.54
N LEU A 534 15.11 -39.19 9.90
CA LEU A 534 16.24 -39.55 9.04
C LEU A 534 15.92 -39.87 7.57
N TYR A 535 15.82 -38.82 6.77
CA TYR A 535 16.25 -38.86 5.38
C TYR A 535 17.21 -37.70 5.08
N LEU A 536 18.49 -37.93 5.36
CA LEU A 536 19.58 -37.19 4.74
C LEU A 536 19.92 -37.93 3.43
N ILE A 537 19.41 -37.46 2.29
CA ILE A 537 19.81 -37.99 0.98
C ILE A 537 20.39 -36.89 0.07
N ASN A 538 21.65 -37.15 -0.28
CA ASN A 538 22.46 -36.77 -1.43
C ASN A 538 22.13 -35.50 -2.26
N ARG A 539 23.10 -34.58 -2.17
CA ARG A 539 23.23 -33.25 -2.77
C ARG A 539 23.57 -33.21 -4.28
N GLU A 540 23.23 -34.22 -5.08
CA GLU A 540 23.83 -34.39 -6.42
C GLU A 540 23.04 -33.84 -7.63
N LYS A 541 22.00 -33.01 -7.45
CA LYS A 541 21.29 -32.36 -8.60
C LYS A 541 21.22 -30.83 -8.55
N PHE A 542 22.26 -30.19 -8.00
CA PHE A 542 22.36 -28.72 -7.93
C PHE A 542 22.65 -28.03 -9.29
N PHE A 543 22.96 -28.79 -10.35
CA PHE A 543 23.39 -28.22 -11.63
C PHE A 543 22.26 -27.55 -12.46
N SER A 544 21.01 -28.03 -12.38
CA SER A 544 19.89 -27.41 -13.11
C SER A 544 19.35 -26.15 -12.42
N SER A 545 19.37 -26.10 -11.08
CA SER A 545 19.01 -24.88 -10.35
C SER A 545 20.08 -23.79 -10.52
N SER A 546 21.37 -24.16 -10.53
CA SER A 546 22.46 -23.20 -10.72
C SER A 546 22.38 -22.47 -12.07
N LEU A 547 22.07 -23.17 -13.16
CA LEU A 547 21.88 -22.55 -14.48
C LEU A 547 20.63 -21.66 -14.53
N LEU A 548 19.53 -22.08 -13.90
CA LEU A 548 18.33 -21.26 -13.80
C LEU A 548 18.59 -19.99 -12.96
N MET A 549 19.29 -20.11 -11.83
CA MET A 549 19.69 -18.96 -10.99
C MET A 549 20.64 -18.03 -11.73
N LEU A 550 21.59 -18.57 -12.51
CA LEU A 550 22.44 -17.76 -13.41
C LEU A 550 21.61 -17.04 -14.47
N TYR A 551 20.61 -17.71 -15.05
CA TYR A 551 19.71 -17.11 -16.04
C TYR A 551 18.84 -16.01 -15.42
N ILE A 552 18.26 -16.23 -14.23
CA ILE A 552 17.47 -15.23 -13.50
C ILE A 552 18.36 -14.03 -13.13
N SER A 553 19.53 -14.26 -12.53
CA SER A 553 20.49 -13.20 -12.21
C SER A 553 20.94 -12.42 -13.45
N TYR A 554 21.09 -13.10 -14.58
CA TYR A 554 21.36 -12.47 -15.87
C TYR A 554 20.21 -11.58 -16.33
N LEU A 555 18.96 -12.06 -16.26
CA LEU A 555 17.78 -11.26 -16.61
C LEU A 555 17.61 -10.05 -15.69
N GLU A 556 17.85 -10.19 -14.39
CA GLU A 556 17.83 -9.09 -13.41
C GLU A 556 18.87 -8.02 -13.74
N LYS A 557 20.11 -8.42 -14.01
CA LYS A 557 21.18 -7.48 -14.43
C LYS A 557 20.82 -6.72 -15.69
N ILE A 558 20.21 -7.39 -16.68
CA ILE A 558 19.75 -6.70 -17.90
C ILE A 558 18.58 -5.77 -17.60
N ASN A 559 17.62 -6.18 -16.79
CA ASN A 559 16.50 -5.31 -16.42
C ASN A 559 17.00 -4.07 -15.66
N SER A 560 17.95 -4.23 -14.74
CA SER A 560 18.62 -3.12 -14.06
C SER A 560 19.34 -2.19 -15.05
N LEU A 561 20.09 -2.73 -16.01
CA LEU A 561 20.71 -1.94 -17.08
C LEU A 561 19.66 -1.20 -17.94
N PHE A 562 18.53 -1.84 -18.23
CA PHE A 562 17.46 -1.21 -19.01
C PHE A 562 16.79 -0.07 -18.25
N GLU A 563 16.64 -0.19 -16.93
CA GLU A 563 16.17 0.90 -16.08
C GLU A 563 17.17 2.06 -16.05
N GLU A 564 18.47 1.80 -15.92
CA GLU A 564 19.52 2.83 -16.03
C GLU A 564 19.51 3.55 -17.38
N LEU A 565 19.26 2.81 -18.46
CA LEU A 565 19.20 3.33 -19.83
C LEU A 565 17.84 3.93 -20.21
N ASN A 566 16.87 3.98 -19.28
CA ASN A 566 15.48 4.41 -19.54
C ASN A 566 14.84 3.67 -20.73
N VAL A 567 15.17 2.38 -20.93
CA VAL A 567 14.53 1.54 -21.95
C VAL A 567 13.10 1.25 -21.49
N PRO A 568 12.07 1.60 -22.28
CA PRO A 568 10.68 1.38 -21.93
C PRO A 568 10.45 -0.07 -21.47
N LYS A 569 9.73 -0.25 -20.35
CA LYS A 569 9.25 -1.58 -19.94
C LYS A 569 8.43 -2.19 -21.09
N SER A 570 8.51 -3.50 -21.30
CA SER A 570 7.62 -4.18 -22.26
C SER A 570 6.16 -4.02 -21.80
N ARG A 571 5.21 -4.44 -22.64
CA ARG A 571 3.80 -4.48 -22.24
C ARG A 571 3.73 -5.13 -20.85
N LYS A 572 2.96 -4.52 -19.93
CA LYS A 572 2.51 -5.13 -18.67
C LYS A 572 3.50 -5.15 -17.49
N ALA A 573 4.43 -4.21 -17.35
CA ALA A 573 5.19 -3.85 -16.12
C ALA A 573 5.91 -4.97 -15.32
N LEU A 574 5.79 -6.24 -15.71
CA LEU A 574 6.48 -7.37 -15.15
C LEU A 574 7.92 -7.38 -15.67
N PRO A 575 8.89 -7.82 -14.86
CA PRO A 575 10.23 -8.08 -15.36
C PRO A 575 10.20 -9.11 -16.48
N SER A 576 10.97 -8.85 -17.54
CA SER A 576 11.04 -9.70 -18.72
C SER A 576 11.63 -11.06 -18.36
N ILE A 577 11.03 -12.13 -18.91
CA ILE A 577 11.42 -13.53 -18.68
C ILE A 577 12.09 -14.17 -19.89
N ASP A 578 12.12 -13.46 -21.02
CA ASP A 578 12.62 -13.96 -22.29
C ASP A 578 13.55 -12.93 -22.93
N VAL A 579 14.72 -13.41 -23.39
CA VAL A 579 15.70 -12.64 -24.15
C VAL A 579 15.05 -12.03 -25.40
N TYR A 580 14.07 -12.67 -26.04
CA TYR A 580 13.39 -12.09 -27.20
C TYR A 580 12.53 -10.87 -26.84
N ASP A 581 11.86 -10.86 -25.68
CA ASP A 581 11.16 -9.68 -25.19
C ASP A 581 12.15 -8.55 -24.88
N MET A 582 13.32 -8.88 -24.33
CA MET A 582 14.40 -7.91 -24.14
C MET A 582 14.93 -7.33 -25.46
N ILE A 583 15.15 -8.18 -26.47
CA ILE A 583 15.55 -7.76 -27.82
C ILE A 583 14.46 -6.87 -28.45
N PHE A 584 13.19 -7.22 -28.27
CA PHE A 584 12.07 -6.45 -28.79
C PHE A 584 11.97 -5.07 -28.11
N ARG A 585 12.18 -4.99 -26.79
CA ARG A 585 12.28 -3.73 -26.04
C ARG A 585 13.41 -2.85 -26.57
N LEU A 586 14.61 -3.43 -26.76
CA LEU A 586 15.76 -2.73 -27.33
C LEU A 586 15.51 -2.28 -28.76
N ALA A 587 14.86 -3.10 -29.59
CA ALA A 587 14.52 -2.75 -30.97
C ALA A 587 13.49 -1.61 -31.03
N LYS A 588 12.47 -1.64 -30.16
CA LYS A 588 11.47 -0.57 -30.06
C LYS A 588 12.08 0.74 -29.54
N TRP A 589 12.98 0.64 -28.55
CA TRP A 589 13.75 1.78 -28.04
C TRP A 589 14.70 2.35 -29.09
N GLY A 590 15.40 1.49 -29.85
CA GLY A 590 16.30 1.90 -30.92
C GLY A 590 15.63 2.64 -32.08
N LYS A 591 14.34 2.37 -32.35
CA LYS A 591 13.53 3.11 -33.33
C LYS A 591 13.22 4.56 -32.92
N ILE A 592 13.52 4.98 -31.68
CA ILE A 592 13.24 6.33 -31.15
C ILE A 592 14.46 7.28 -31.29
N GLY A 593 15.54 6.88 -31.97
CA GLY A 593 16.50 7.87 -32.54
C GLY A 593 17.97 7.78 -32.11
N LEU A 594 18.51 6.60 -31.80
CA LEU A 594 19.95 6.44 -31.56
C LEU A 594 20.49 5.11 -32.15
N ALA A 595 20.62 5.05 -33.49
CA ALA A 595 21.20 3.91 -34.20
C ALA A 595 22.65 3.57 -33.74
N LYS A 596 23.39 4.57 -33.24
CA LYS A 596 24.76 4.42 -32.71
C LYS A 596 24.79 3.71 -31.35
N THR A 597 23.82 3.98 -30.48
CA THR A 597 23.71 3.34 -29.14
C THR A 597 23.19 1.91 -29.26
N PHE A 598 22.26 1.65 -30.19
CA PHE A 598 21.78 0.31 -30.48
C PHE A 598 22.92 -0.62 -30.95
N LYS A 599 23.79 -0.18 -31.87
CA LYS A 599 24.98 -0.96 -32.28
C LYS A 599 25.95 -1.23 -31.14
N ARG A 600 26.18 -0.26 -30.23
CA ARG A 600 27.04 -0.45 -29.05
C ARG A 600 26.46 -1.45 -28.05
N CYS A 601 25.16 -1.37 -27.75
CA CYS A 601 24.48 -2.35 -26.89
C CYS A 601 24.46 -3.75 -27.51
N LEU A 602 24.16 -3.85 -28.81
CA LEU A 602 24.17 -5.14 -29.51
C LEU A 602 25.58 -5.77 -29.48
N PHE A 603 26.62 -4.98 -29.76
CA PHE A 603 28.01 -5.46 -29.74
C PHE A 603 28.48 -5.83 -28.32
N TYR A 604 28.09 -5.06 -27.30
CA TYR A 604 28.36 -5.37 -25.90
C TYR A 604 27.67 -6.67 -25.47
N LEU A 605 26.38 -6.83 -25.78
CA LEU A 605 25.63 -8.06 -25.51
C LEU A 605 26.22 -9.24 -26.28
N GLU A 606 26.49 -9.10 -27.57
CA GLU A 606 27.06 -10.15 -28.42
C GLU A 606 28.45 -10.59 -27.94
N SER A 607 29.28 -9.66 -27.45
CA SER A 607 30.57 -9.98 -26.83
C SER A 607 30.44 -10.79 -25.53
N LYS A 608 29.41 -10.50 -24.71
CA LYS A 608 29.07 -11.25 -23.49
C LYS A 608 28.38 -12.59 -23.79
N PHE A 609 27.64 -12.70 -24.89
CA PHE A 609 26.96 -13.92 -25.32
C PHE A 609 27.94 -14.96 -25.89
N ARG A 610 29.03 -14.54 -26.55
CA ARG A 610 30.06 -15.48 -27.04
C ARG A 610 30.74 -16.27 -25.92
N SER A 611 30.79 -15.74 -24.69
CA SER A 611 31.29 -16.46 -23.51
C SER A 611 30.29 -17.46 -22.88
N PHE A 612 29.03 -17.51 -23.31
CA PHE A 612 27.96 -18.34 -22.71
C PHE A 612 27.43 -19.46 -23.61
N ASN A 613 28.20 -19.87 -24.62
CA ASN A 613 27.80 -20.84 -25.64
C ASN A 613 27.75 -22.29 -25.10
N LEU A 614 26.82 -22.58 -24.18
CA LEU A 614 26.61 -23.89 -23.53
C LEU A 614 25.48 -24.74 -24.15
N PHE A 615 24.80 -24.25 -25.20
CA PHE A 615 23.76 -25.00 -25.92
C PHE A 615 24.17 -25.35 -27.36
N LYS A 616 25.24 -26.14 -27.51
CA LYS A 616 25.41 -26.98 -28.71
C LYS A 616 24.88 -28.38 -28.42
N ILE A 617 23.56 -28.54 -28.49
CA ILE A 617 22.96 -29.88 -28.62
C ILE A 617 23.41 -30.43 -29.98
N LYS A 618 24.24 -31.48 -29.97
CA LYS A 618 24.63 -32.25 -31.15
C LYS A 618 23.35 -32.82 -31.80
N LYS A 619 22.86 -32.15 -32.85
CA LYS A 619 21.90 -32.73 -33.80
C LYS A 619 22.59 -33.90 -34.52
N LYS A 620 22.34 -35.14 -34.09
CA LYS A 620 22.68 -36.34 -34.86
C LYS A 620 21.66 -36.45 -36.00
N LYS A 621 22.11 -36.18 -37.23
CA LYS A 621 21.36 -36.44 -38.47
C LYS A 621 21.15 -37.96 -38.60
N ASN A 622 19.92 -38.39 -38.80
CA ASN A 622 19.57 -39.63 -39.51
C ASN A 622 18.09 -39.59 -39.89
N TYR A 623 17.79 -39.07 -41.08
CA TYR A 623 16.58 -39.43 -41.84
C TYR A 623 16.91 -39.25 -43.32
N SER A 624 17.32 -40.35 -43.95
CA SER A 624 17.29 -40.52 -45.39
C SER A 624 16.77 -41.94 -45.68
N ARG A 625 15.71 -42.00 -46.48
CA ARG A 625 15.00 -43.16 -47.06
C ARG A 625 13.66 -43.48 -46.40
N LEU A 626 12.59 -43.00 -47.05
CA LEU A 626 11.46 -43.78 -47.57
C LEU A 626 10.38 -42.78 -47.98
N PHE A 627 10.26 -42.54 -49.30
CA PHE A 627 9.02 -42.30 -50.05
C PHE A 627 9.41 -42.06 -51.52
N LYS A 628 9.52 -43.18 -52.25
CA LYS A 628 9.24 -43.29 -53.68
C LYS A 628 8.26 -44.47 -53.79
N THR A 629 7.28 -44.28 -54.69
CA THR A 629 6.02 -45.01 -54.93
C THR A 629 4.94 -44.80 -53.87
#